data_AF-A0A1B7I693-F1
#
_entry.id   AF-A0A1B7I693-F1
#
_cell.length_a   1.000
_cell.length_b   1.000
_cell.length_c   1.000
_cell.angle_alpha   90.00
_cell.angle_beta   90.00
_cell.angle_gamma   90.00
#
_symmetry.space_group_name_H-M   'P 1'
#
loop_
_entity.id
_entity.type
_entity.pdbx_description
1 polymer ?
#
loop_
_entity_poly.entity_id
_entity_poly.type
_entity_poly.pdbx_seq_one_letter_code
_entity_poly.pdbx_strand_id
1 'polypeptide(L)'
;MVQDRSGKQLRRFHVDISGVVVGETLTLNEHFVYDDGEKQQRVWHIRRISSDRYEGTAGDIEGVAKGVTSGNAFNWHYSMKVKANGSTWLLNFDDWMYLQDGIHLFNKTEMKKFGVTVGTVTLFFTRKEQ
;
A
#
# COMPACT_ATOMS: atom_id res chain seq x y z
N MET A 1 -0.78 7.96 7.55
CA MET A 1 0.39 8.76 8.02
C MET A 1 1.68 7.98 7.83
N VAL A 2 2.81 8.69 7.72
CA VAL A 2 4.16 8.13 7.60
C VAL A 2 4.98 8.51 8.83
N GLN A 3 5.71 7.57 9.40
CA GLN A 3 6.61 7.78 10.54
C GLN A 3 8.02 7.28 10.22
N ASP A 4 9.03 7.92 10.82
CA ASP A 4 10.40 7.41 10.79
C ASP A 4 10.62 6.29 11.83
N ARG A 5 11.81 5.71 11.84
CA ARG A 5 12.23 4.67 12.80
C ARG A 5 12.17 5.08 14.28
N SER A 6 12.13 6.38 14.60
CA SER A 6 11.96 6.89 15.97
C SER A 6 10.50 7.07 16.36
N GLY A 7 9.57 6.88 15.42
CA GLY A 7 8.14 7.12 15.60
C GLY A 7 7.72 8.57 15.33
N LYS A 8 8.64 9.45 14.92
CA LYS A 8 8.30 10.82 14.56
C LYS A 8 7.45 10.82 13.28
N GLN A 9 6.29 11.47 13.33
CA GLN A 9 5.45 11.66 12.15
C GLN A 9 6.16 12.58 11.16
N LEU A 10 6.41 12.06 9.95
CA LEU A 10 7.04 12.78 8.86
C LEU A 10 6.01 13.45 7.96
N ARG A 11 4.93 12.74 7.65
CA ARG A 11 3.88 13.17 6.71
C ARG A 11 2.52 12.62 7.07
N ARG A 12 1.49 13.37 6.70
CA ARG A 12 0.10 12.90 6.69
C ARG A 12 -0.41 12.92 5.25
N PHE A 13 -1.39 12.07 4.98
CA PHE A 13 -1.99 12.03 3.67
C PHE A 13 -3.39 11.46 3.77
N HIS A 14 -4.20 11.82 2.79
CA HIS A 14 -5.47 11.22 2.46
C HIS A 14 -5.33 10.45 1.15
N VAL A 15 -6.07 9.36 0.99
CA VAL A 15 -6.12 8.61 -0.26
C VAL A 15 -7.57 8.28 -0.60
N ASP A 16 -7.99 8.63 -1.81
CA ASP A 16 -9.23 8.14 -2.40
C ASP A 16 -8.90 6.98 -3.34
N ILE A 17 -9.63 5.88 -3.17
CA ILE A 17 -9.36 4.62 -3.88
C ILE A 17 -10.63 4.17 -4.61
N SER A 18 -10.49 3.85 -5.89
CA SER A 18 -11.54 3.20 -6.68
C SER A 18 -11.03 1.90 -7.29
N GLY A 19 -11.84 0.85 -7.20
CA GLY A 19 -11.49 -0.48 -7.67
C GLY A 19 -12.51 -0.99 -8.69
N VAL A 20 -12.04 -1.59 -9.78
CA VAL A 20 -12.88 -2.32 -10.73
C VAL A 20 -12.32 -3.72 -10.88
N VAL A 21 -13.18 -4.73 -10.72
CA VAL A 21 -12.83 -6.14 -10.94
C VAL A 21 -13.38 -6.58 -12.29
N VAL A 22 -12.50 -7.14 -13.13
CA VAL A 22 -12.87 -7.78 -14.41
C VAL A 22 -12.20 -9.15 -14.47
N GLY A 23 -13.02 -10.21 -14.44
CA GLY A 23 -12.51 -11.58 -14.30
C GLY A 23 -11.71 -11.73 -13.00
N GLU A 24 -10.46 -12.18 -13.13
CA GLU A 24 -9.53 -12.40 -12.00
C GLU A 24 -8.65 -11.18 -11.68
N THR A 25 -8.90 -10.03 -12.31
CA THR A 25 -8.05 -8.85 -12.17
C THR A 25 -8.81 -7.70 -11.53
N LEU A 26 -8.26 -7.16 -10.44
CA LEU A 26 -8.64 -5.89 -9.83
C LEU A 26 -7.72 -4.78 -10.33
N THR A 27 -8.30 -3.76 -10.96
CA THR A 27 -7.61 -2.49 -11.21
C THR A 27 -7.96 -1.51 -10.09
N LEU A 28 -6.96 -1.08 -9.32
CA LEU A 28 -7.11 -0.18 -8.19
C LEU A 28 -6.47 1.17 -8.51
N ASN A 29 -7.26 2.22 -8.59
CA ASN A 29 -6.79 3.59 -8.77
C ASN A 29 -6.73 4.30 -7.43
N GLU A 30 -5.54 4.70 -7.02
CA GLU A 30 -5.27 5.37 -5.76
C GLU A 30 -4.84 6.81 -6.03
N HIS A 31 -5.54 7.77 -5.42
CA HIS A 31 -5.25 9.20 -5.52
C HIS A 31 -4.87 9.74 -4.15
N PHE A 32 -3.58 10.01 -3.96
CA PHE A 32 -3.02 10.51 -2.71
C PHE A 32 -2.94 12.03 -2.72
N VAL A 33 -3.28 12.63 -1.58
CA VAL A 33 -3.04 14.04 -1.28
C VAL A 33 -2.28 14.13 0.04
N TYR A 34 -1.04 14.62 -0.01
CA TYR A 34 -0.19 14.80 1.16
C TYR A 34 -0.47 16.15 1.83
N ASP A 35 -0.06 16.28 3.09
CA ASP A 35 -0.32 17.49 3.90
C ASP A 35 0.46 18.73 3.47
N ASP A 36 1.47 18.59 2.63
CA ASP A 36 2.16 19.68 1.94
C ASP A 36 1.59 20.00 0.54
N GLY A 37 0.49 19.35 0.16
CA GLY A 37 -0.19 19.57 -1.12
C GLY A 37 0.36 18.74 -2.28
N GLU A 38 1.42 17.94 -2.08
CA GLU A 38 1.85 16.97 -3.09
C GLU A 38 0.70 16.02 -3.44
N LYS A 39 0.55 15.72 -4.74
CA LYS A 39 -0.42 14.76 -5.25
C LYS A 39 0.31 13.63 -5.95
N GLN A 40 -0.11 12.42 -5.67
CA GLN A 40 0.42 11.22 -6.31
C GLN A 40 -0.73 10.33 -6.74
N GLN A 41 -0.55 9.67 -7.88
CA GLN A 41 -1.46 8.64 -8.34
C GLN A 41 -0.70 7.32 -8.47
N ARG A 42 -1.35 6.23 -8.04
CA ARG A 42 -0.88 4.87 -8.29
C ARG A 42 -2.03 4.05 -8.86
N VAL A 43 -1.72 3.26 -9.88
CA VAL A 43 -2.68 2.36 -10.49
C VAL A 43 -2.13 0.95 -10.39
N TRP A 44 -2.76 0.14 -9.54
CA TRP A 44 -2.43 -1.27 -9.40
C TRP A 44 -3.25 -2.12 -10.34
N HIS A 45 -2.61 -3.14 -10.90
CA HIS A 45 -3.25 -4.27 -11.56
C HIS A 45 -2.97 -5.51 -10.73
N ILE A 46 -3.96 -5.97 -9.97
CA ILE A 46 -3.84 -7.09 -9.03
C ILE A 46 -4.57 -8.28 -9.61
N ARG A 47 -3.83 -9.34 -9.92
CA ARG A 47 -4.37 -10.60 -10.44
C ARG A 47 -4.48 -11.62 -9.32
N ARG A 48 -5.63 -12.27 -9.19
CA ARG A 48 -5.82 -13.44 -8.34
C ARG A 48 -5.16 -14.66 -8.98
N ILE A 49 -4.34 -15.36 -8.21
CA ILE A 49 -3.58 -16.55 -8.65
C ILE A 49 -4.19 -17.83 -8.11
N SER A 50 -4.71 -17.78 -6.88
CA SER A 50 -5.45 -18.85 -6.23
C SER A 50 -6.49 -18.26 -5.27
N SER A 51 -7.19 -19.11 -4.52
CA SER A 51 -8.15 -18.69 -3.51
C SER A 51 -7.59 -17.70 -2.49
N ASP A 52 -6.29 -17.79 -2.21
CA ASP A 52 -5.59 -17.08 -1.14
C ASP A 52 -4.38 -16.26 -1.63
N ARG A 53 -3.98 -16.34 -2.90
CA ARG A 53 -2.76 -15.68 -3.44
C ARG A 53 -3.05 -14.71 -4.56
N TYR A 54 -2.28 -13.63 -4.57
CA TYR A 54 -2.41 -12.52 -5.49
C TYR A 54 -1.05 -12.05 -5.98
N GLU A 55 -1.00 -11.52 -7.20
CA GLU A 55 0.15 -10.84 -7.78
C GLU A 55 -0.25 -9.45 -8.23
N GLY A 56 0.64 -8.47 -8.13
CA GLY A 56 0.33 -7.10 -8.50
C GLY A 56 1.46 -6.37 -9.19
N THR A 57 1.10 -5.46 -10.08
CA THR A 57 2.03 -4.51 -10.71
C THR A 57 1.48 -3.09 -10.64
N ALA A 58 2.37 -2.13 -10.54
CA ALA A 58 2.08 -0.71 -10.72
C ALA A 58 3.34 0.00 -11.23
N GLY A 59 3.20 1.23 -11.75
CA GLY A 59 4.28 1.91 -12.48
C GLY A 59 5.54 2.23 -11.67
N ASP A 60 5.44 2.33 -10.34
CA ASP A 60 6.54 2.62 -9.41
C ASP A 60 7.06 1.40 -8.66
N ILE A 61 6.53 0.22 -8.98
CA ILE A 61 6.86 -1.06 -8.36
C ILE A 61 7.96 -1.75 -9.18
N GLU A 62 8.99 -2.21 -8.48
CA GLU A 62 10.05 -3.01 -9.08
C GLU A 62 9.68 -4.49 -8.99
N GLY A 63 9.40 -5.09 -10.15
CA GLY A 63 9.01 -6.49 -10.26
C GLY A 63 7.52 -6.70 -10.01
N VAL A 64 7.19 -7.80 -9.32
CA VAL A 64 5.81 -8.24 -9.07
C VAL A 64 5.59 -8.29 -7.56
N ALA A 65 4.58 -7.56 -7.11
CA ALA A 65 4.10 -7.62 -5.75
C ALA A 65 3.40 -8.95 -5.47
N LYS A 66 3.53 -9.48 -4.26
CA LYS A 66 2.96 -10.77 -3.86
C LYS A 66 2.06 -10.60 -2.66
N GLY A 67 0.88 -11.21 -2.73
CA GLY A 67 -0.15 -11.15 -1.70
C GLY A 67 -0.59 -12.50 -1.23
N VAL A 68 -0.84 -12.62 0.07
CA VAL A 68 -1.49 -13.78 0.69
C VAL A 68 -2.59 -13.31 1.62
N THR A 69 -3.78 -13.92 1.55
CA THR A 69 -4.88 -13.67 2.49
C THR A 69 -5.11 -14.86 3.41
N SER A 70 -5.50 -14.58 4.65
CA SER A 70 -5.93 -15.57 5.64
C SER A 70 -6.94 -14.94 6.60
N GLY A 71 -8.17 -15.44 6.58
CA GLY A 71 -9.25 -14.89 7.40
C GLY A 71 -9.52 -13.41 7.07
N ASN A 72 -9.34 -12.53 8.05
CA ASN A 72 -9.51 -11.09 7.89
C ASN A 72 -8.22 -10.34 7.52
N ALA A 73 -7.09 -11.05 7.36
CA ALA A 73 -5.79 -10.47 7.11
C ALA A 73 -5.35 -10.66 5.65
N PHE A 74 -4.75 -9.62 5.07
CA PHE A 74 -4.08 -9.67 3.79
C PHE A 74 -2.67 -9.10 3.94
N ASN A 75 -1.67 -9.88 3.56
CA ASN A 75 -0.28 -9.49 3.63
C ASN A 75 0.29 -9.29 2.23
N TRP A 76 0.87 -8.12 1.99
CA TRP A 76 1.27 -7.64 0.67
C TRP A 76 2.73 -7.19 0.69
N HIS A 77 3.54 -7.80 -0.17
CA HIS A 77 4.97 -7.55 -0.27
C HIS A 77 5.35 -7.03 -1.64
N TYR A 78 6.13 -5.96 -1.69
CA TYR A 78 6.61 -5.37 -2.94
C TYR A 78 7.84 -4.49 -2.72
N SER A 79 8.50 -4.13 -3.80
CA SER A 79 9.61 -3.18 -3.80
C SER A 79 9.23 -1.94 -4.59
N MET A 80 9.52 -0.76 -4.06
CA MET A 80 9.11 0.51 -4.65
C MET A 80 10.23 1.55 -4.56
N LYS A 81 10.33 2.40 -5.60
CA LYS A 81 11.24 3.54 -5.60
C LYS A 81 10.59 4.74 -4.92
N VAL A 82 11.12 5.09 -3.75
CA VAL A 82 10.64 6.22 -2.93
C VAL A 82 11.59 7.40 -3.06
N LYS A 83 11.06 8.57 -3.40
CA LYS A 83 11.82 9.83 -3.41
C LYS A 83 11.80 10.44 -2.01
N ALA A 84 12.97 10.64 -1.41
CA ALA A 84 13.11 11.28 -0.11
C ALA A 84 14.47 11.99 0.00
N ASN A 85 14.47 13.21 0.56
CA ASN A 85 15.68 14.02 0.77
C ASN A 85 16.54 14.19 -0.50
N GLY A 86 15.89 14.45 -1.65
CA GLY A 86 16.58 14.61 -2.95
C GLY A 86 17.16 13.33 -3.55
N SER A 87 17.00 12.17 -2.89
CA SER A 87 17.47 10.86 -3.36
C SER A 87 16.31 9.92 -3.65
N THR A 88 16.53 8.95 -4.53
CA THR A 88 15.57 7.86 -4.79
C THR A 88 16.07 6.58 -4.13
N TRP A 89 15.23 5.99 -3.28
CA TRP A 89 15.53 4.80 -2.50
C TRP A 89 14.64 3.65 -2.94
N LEU A 90 15.25 2.53 -3.34
CA LEU A 90 14.51 1.28 -3.45
C LEU A 90 14.28 0.70 -2.06
N LEU A 91 13.02 0.64 -1.64
CA LEU A 91 12.58 0.11 -0.35
C LEU A 91 11.68 -1.11 -0.55
N ASN A 92 11.74 -2.06 0.37
CA ASN A 92 10.82 -3.19 0.42
C ASN A 92 9.68 -2.85 1.38
N PHE A 93 8.46 -3.16 0.98
CA PHE A 93 7.24 -2.92 1.73
C PHE A 93 6.69 -4.25 2.22
N ASP A 94 6.24 -4.25 3.47
CA ASP A 94 5.57 -5.37 4.15
C ASP A 94 4.29 -4.81 4.76
N ASP A 95 3.20 -4.94 4.00
CA ASP A 95 1.91 -4.34 4.29
C ASP A 95 1.01 -5.41 4.89
N TRP A 96 0.52 -5.17 6.10
CA TRP A 96 -0.52 -5.96 6.73
C TRP A 96 -1.82 -5.18 6.75
N MET A 97 -2.81 -5.71 6.06
CA MET A 97 -4.17 -5.19 5.98
C MET A 97 -5.12 -6.08 6.78
N TYR A 98 -5.89 -5.50 7.69
CA TYR A 98 -6.80 -6.21 8.60
C TYR A 98 -8.20 -5.66 8.51
N LEU A 99 -9.11 -6.44 7.94
CA LEU A 99 -10.54 -6.09 7.87
C LEU A 99 -11.09 -6.14 9.29
N GLN A 100 -11.58 -5.00 9.78
CA GLN A 100 -12.13 -4.89 11.13
C GLN A 100 -13.61 -5.23 11.16
N ASP A 101 -14.34 -4.77 10.15
CA ASP A 101 -15.75 -5.02 9.93
C ASP A 101 -16.09 -4.90 8.43
N GLY A 102 -17.36 -4.88 8.08
CA GLY A 102 -17.81 -4.84 6.67
C GLY A 102 -17.43 -3.57 5.89
N ILE A 103 -16.96 -2.51 6.56
CA ILE A 103 -16.65 -1.21 5.93
C ILE A 103 -15.29 -0.61 6.33
N HIS A 104 -14.64 -1.11 7.38
CA HIS A 104 -13.38 -0.58 7.90
C HIS A 104 -12.20 -1.55 7.73
N LEU A 105 -11.06 -1.03 7.27
CA LEU A 105 -9.82 -1.76 7.06
C LEU A 105 -8.65 -0.96 7.66
N PHE A 106 -7.79 -1.60 8.45
CA PHE A 106 -6.52 -1.02 8.87
C PHE A 106 -5.38 -1.56 8.02
N ASN A 107 -4.46 -0.70 7.60
CA ASN A 107 -3.19 -1.09 7.02
C ASN A 107 -2.03 -0.61 7.88
N LYS A 108 -1.10 -1.52 8.14
CA LYS A 108 0.16 -1.26 8.82
C LYS A 108 1.29 -1.77 7.94
N THR A 109 2.20 -0.87 7.62
CA THR A 109 3.25 -1.10 6.65
C THR A 109 4.61 -0.84 7.27
N GLU A 110 5.54 -1.76 7.06
CA GLU A 110 6.96 -1.53 7.33
C GLU A 110 7.70 -1.29 6.02
N MET A 111 8.47 -0.21 5.97
CA MET A 111 9.38 0.08 4.86
C MET A 111 10.80 -0.32 5.26
N LYS A 112 11.41 -1.25 4.53
CA LYS A 112 12.72 -1.84 4.84
C LYS A 112 13.76 -1.53 3.78
N LYS A 113 14.95 -1.12 4.20
CA LYS A 113 16.16 -1.02 3.37
C LYS A 113 17.20 -1.99 3.89
N PHE A 114 17.69 -2.90 3.04
CA PHE A 114 18.67 -3.92 3.43
C PHE A 114 18.26 -4.72 4.69
N GLY A 115 16.97 -5.04 4.81
CA GLY A 115 16.41 -5.77 5.97
C GLY A 115 16.13 -4.92 7.21
N VAL A 116 16.52 -3.64 7.24
CA VAL A 116 16.30 -2.74 8.38
C VAL A 116 15.09 -1.86 8.13
N THR A 117 14.17 -1.80 9.08
CA THR A 117 13.01 -0.89 9.03
C THR A 117 13.46 0.56 9.11
N VAL A 118 13.15 1.34 8.08
CA VAL A 118 13.51 2.76 7.97
C VAL A 118 12.33 3.70 8.24
N GLY A 119 11.12 3.17 8.18
CA GLY A 119 9.91 3.89 8.52
C GLY A 119 8.69 2.99 8.46
N THR A 120 7.56 3.53 8.91
CA THR A 120 6.29 2.84 8.93
C THR A 120 5.21 3.71 8.32
N VAL A 121 4.19 3.05 7.81
CA VAL A 121 3.00 3.70 7.27
C VAL A 121 1.79 3.08 7.95
N THR A 122 0.82 3.91 8.34
CA THR A 122 -0.45 3.46 8.92
C THR A 122 -1.59 4.18 8.21
N LEU A 123 -2.51 3.40 7.65
CA LEU A 123 -3.72 3.89 7.00
C LEU A 123 -4.94 3.24 7.66
N PHE A 124 -6.00 4.02 7.71
CA PHE A 124 -7.33 3.54 8.00
C PHE A 124 -8.18 3.83 6.78
N PHE A 125 -8.90 2.82 6.32
CA PHE A 125 -9.82 2.95 5.20
C PHE A 125 -11.25 2.78 5.68
N THR A 126 -12.12 3.52 5.03
CA THR A 126 -13.56 3.39 5.18
C THR A 126 -14.14 3.23 3.79
N ARG A 127 -14.87 2.16 3.55
CA ARG A 127 -15.64 1.97 2.33
C ARG A 127 -16.74 3.03 2.31
N LYS A 128 -16.74 3.87 1.28
CA LYS A 128 -17.86 4.77 1.00
C LYS A 128 -18.99 3.94 0.38
N GLU A 129 -20.19 4.01 0.95
CA GLU A 129 -21.38 3.55 0.24
C GLU A 129 -21.56 4.45 -0.99
N GLN A 130 -21.82 3.83 -2.15
CA GLN A 130 -22.17 4.54 -3.38
C GLN A 130 -23.67 4.79 -3.43
#